data_AF-A0A5K1B7P9-F1
#
_entry.id   AF-A0A5K1B7P9-F1
#
_cell.length_a   1.000
_cell.length_b   1.000
_cell.length_c   1.000
_cell.angle_alpha   90.00
_cell.angle_beta   90.00
_cell.angle_gamma   90.00
#
_symmetry.space_group_name_H-M   'P 1'
#
loop_
_entity.id
_entity.type
_entity.pdbx_description
1 polymer ?
#
loop_
_entity_poly.entity_id
_entity_poly.type
_entity_poly.pdbx_seq_one_letter_code
_entity_poly.pdbx_strand_id
1 'polypeptide(L)'
;IRNTRAVNRTGQLTGYKLMPGSNCLPLAGSEAKFLRRAAFLKHNLWVTAYNREERYPGGEFPNQNPRAGEGLATWVQQNRPLEETDIVL
;
A
#
# COMPACT_ATOMS: atom_id res chain seq x y z
N ILE A 1 -1.92 -12.62 4.59
CA ILE A 1 -3.14 -12.56 3.78
C ILE A 1 -3.76 -13.93 3.74
N ARG A 2 -5.06 -14.02 3.97
CA ARG A 2 -5.80 -15.28 3.89
C ARG A 2 -6.96 -15.12 2.94
N ASN A 3 -7.30 -16.20 2.25
CA ASN A 3 -8.59 -16.34 1.62
C ASN A 3 -9.54 -16.88 2.69
N THR A 4 -10.59 -16.13 2.99
CA THR A 4 -11.58 -16.41 4.04
C THR A 4 -12.61 -17.46 3.64
N ARG A 5 -12.64 -17.88 2.36
CA ARG A 5 -13.58 -18.87 1.82
C ARG A 5 -12.93 -20.19 1.44
N ALA A 6 -11.61 -20.21 1.27
CA ALA A 6 -10.86 -21.40 0.89
C ALA A 6 -10.11 -22.02 2.08
N VAL A 7 -10.43 -23.28 2.38
CA VAL A 7 -9.78 -24.07 3.43
C VAL A 7 -8.82 -25.11 2.87
N ASN A 8 -7.78 -25.44 3.63
CA ASN A 8 -6.87 -26.53 3.33
C ASN A 8 -7.43 -27.89 3.82
N ARG A 9 -6.69 -28.98 3.59
CA ARG A 9 -7.08 -30.34 3.97
C ARG A 9 -7.36 -30.53 5.47
N THR A 10 -6.80 -29.68 6.34
CA THR A 10 -7.01 -29.75 7.80
C THR A 10 -8.07 -28.75 8.29
N GLY A 11 -8.82 -28.12 7.38
CA GLY A 11 -9.91 -27.20 7.71
C GLY A 11 -9.48 -25.78 8.07
N GLN A 12 -8.21 -25.41 7.88
CA GLN A 12 -7.71 -24.05 8.15
C GLN A 12 -7.79 -23.17 6.91
N LEU A 13 -8.07 -21.88 7.10
CA LEU A 13 -8.06 -20.89 6.01
C LEU A 13 -6.69 -20.82 5.32
N THR A 14 -6.72 -20.90 4.00
CA THR A 14 -5.52 -20.82 3.15
C THR A 14 -4.98 -19.38 3.11
N GLY A 15 -3.67 -19.24 2.98
CA GLY A 15 -3.05 -17.91 2.91
C GLY A 15 -1.54 -17.93 2.93
N TYR A 16 -0.97 -16.74 2.73
CA TYR A 16 0.45 -16.48 2.78
C TYR A 16 0.78 -15.49 3.88
N LYS A 17 1.93 -15.70 4.54
CA LYS A 17 2.49 -14.75 5.51
C LYS A 17 3.67 -14.04 4.85
N LEU A 18 3.62 -12.71 4.78
CA LEU A 18 4.78 -11.91 4.45
C LEU A 18 5.72 -11.91 5.66
N MET A 19 6.97 -12.31 5.45
CA MET A 19 8.02 -12.32 6.45
C MET A 19 9.05 -11.25 6.07
N PRO A 20 8.84 -9.98 6.43
CA PRO A 20 9.80 -8.93 6.09
C PRO A 20 11.10 -9.16 6.87
N GLY A 21 12.23 -8.94 6.19
CA GLY A 21 13.53 -8.84 6.85
C GLY A 21 13.71 -7.49 7.56
N SER A 22 14.97 -7.10 7.77
CA SER A 22 15.30 -5.76 8.27
C SER A 22 14.77 -4.68 7.32
N ASN A 23 14.15 -3.64 7.89
CA ASN A 23 13.61 -2.50 7.15
C ASN A 23 14.07 -1.18 7.79
N CYS A 24 13.93 -0.09 7.05
CA CYS A 24 14.12 1.25 7.57
C CYS A 24 13.05 2.19 7.01
N LEU A 25 12.69 3.18 7.82
CA LEU A 25 11.96 4.35 7.33
C LEU A 25 12.96 5.33 6.70
N PRO A 26 12.48 6.27 5.85
CA PRO A 26 13.33 7.31 5.31
C PRO A 26 14.08 8.05 6.43
N LEU A 27 15.39 8.19 6.28
CA LEU A 27 16.24 8.96 7.21
C LEU A 27 16.08 10.48 7.04
N ALA A 28 15.09 10.90 6.25
CA ALA A 28 14.79 12.30 6.00
C ALA A 28 13.85 12.85 7.07
N GLY A 29 13.98 14.15 7.35
CA GLY A 29 12.99 14.84 8.19
C GLY A 29 11.57 14.73 7.61
N SER A 30 10.56 14.80 8.47
CA SER A 30 9.14 14.68 8.08
C SER A 30 8.73 15.67 6.96
N GLU A 31 9.37 16.84 6.95
CA GLU A 31 9.11 17.94 6.01
C GLU A 31 10.00 17.90 4.75
N ALA A 32 10.77 16.82 4.55
CA ALA A 32 11.62 16.70 3.39
C ALA A 32 10.79 16.78 2.09
N LYS A 33 11.18 17.68 1.18
CA LYS A 33 10.38 18.02 -0.01
C LYS A 33 10.06 16.81 -0.90
N PHE A 34 10.95 15.82 -0.97
CA PHE A 34 10.72 14.63 -1.79
C PHE A 34 9.58 13.74 -1.23
N LEU A 35 9.33 13.77 0.09
CA LEU A 35 8.23 13.01 0.72
C LEU A 35 6.84 13.53 0.29
N ARG A 36 6.76 14.71 -0.32
CA ARG A 36 5.53 15.21 -0.96
C ARG A 36 5.12 14.37 -2.17
N ARG A 37 6.10 13.79 -2.88
CA ARG A 37 5.89 12.92 -4.06
C ARG A 37 6.10 11.44 -3.76
N ALA A 38 6.93 11.13 -2.76
CA ALA A 38 7.26 9.77 -2.35
C ALA A 38 6.63 9.41 -1.00
N ALA A 39 5.39 9.84 -0.75
CA ALA A 39 4.71 9.61 0.52
C ALA A 39 4.49 8.11 0.82
N PHE A 40 4.50 7.25 -0.19
CA PHE A 40 4.47 5.79 -0.03
C PHE A 40 5.65 5.25 0.80
N LEU A 41 6.76 5.99 0.92
CA LEU A 41 7.89 5.60 1.76
C LEU A 41 7.62 5.75 3.27
N LYS A 42 6.51 6.37 3.68
CA LYS A 42 6.18 6.60 5.09
C LYS A 42 5.80 5.32 5.85
N HIS A 43 5.51 4.23 5.14
CA HIS A 43 5.20 2.93 5.72
C HIS A 43 5.92 1.83 4.94
N ASN A 44 6.32 0.76 5.64
CA ASN A 44 6.99 -0.39 5.04
C ASN A 44 6.04 -1.31 4.26
N LEU A 45 4.74 -1.24 4.55
CA LEU A 45 3.70 -2.04 3.92
C LEU A 45 2.42 -1.19 3.86
N TRP A 46 1.73 -1.31 2.75
CA TRP A 46 0.40 -0.75 2.57
C TRP A 46 -0.53 -1.86 2.15
N VAL A 47 -1.84 -1.67 2.35
CA VAL A 47 -2.86 -2.56 1.80
C VAL A 47 -4.00 -1.67 1.32
N THR A 48 -4.44 -1.88 0.09
CA THR A 48 -5.53 -1.11 -0.54
C THR A 48 -6.52 -2.06 -1.17
N ALA A 49 -7.80 -1.68 -1.21
CA ALA A 49 -8.76 -2.36 -2.07
C ALA A 49 -8.36 -2.10 -3.54
N TYR A 50 -8.36 -3.15 -4.35
CA TYR A 50 -7.95 -3.09 -5.75
C TYR A 50 -8.76 -2.02 -6.52
N ASN A 51 -8.05 -1.19 -7.28
CA ASN A 51 -8.63 -0.26 -8.22
C ASN A 51 -7.74 -0.21 -9.47
N ARG A 52 -8.33 -0.46 -10.64
CA ARG A 52 -7.60 -0.55 -11.92
C ARG A 52 -6.82 0.72 -12.27
N GLU A 53 -7.26 1.88 -11.79
CA GLU A 53 -6.63 3.17 -12.07
C GLU A 53 -5.56 3.58 -11.03
N GLU A 54 -5.48 2.88 -9.90
CA GLU A 54 -4.54 3.16 -8.81
C GLU A 54 -3.24 2.36 -8.98
N ARG A 55 -2.46 2.70 -10.01
CA ARG A 55 -1.29 1.91 -10.44
C ARG A 55 0.06 2.39 -9.88
N TYR A 56 0.20 3.68 -9.62
CA TYR A 56 1.48 4.31 -9.29
C TYR A 56 1.47 4.92 -7.88
N PRO A 57 2.24 4.37 -6.92
CA PRO A 57 2.14 4.77 -5.51
C PRO A 57 2.61 6.20 -5.22
N GLY A 58 3.37 6.82 -6.13
CA GLY A 58 3.77 8.24 -6.08
C GLY A 58 2.97 9.16 -7.01
N GLY A 59 1.91 8.66 -7.66
CA GLY A 59 1.18 9.36 -8.70
C GLY A 59 1.64 8.99 -10.13
N GLU A 60 0.78 9.27 -11.11
CA GLU A 60 0.97 8.90 -12.52
C GLU A 60 2.15 9.62 -13.18
N PHE A 61 2.42 10.85 -12.75
CA PHE A 61 3.48 11.68 -13.30
C PHE A 61 4.53 11.93 -12.21
N PRO A 62 5.62 11.16 -12.14
CA PRO A 62 6.61 11.31 -11.07
C PRO A 62 7.63 12.42 -11.33
N ASN A 63 7.95 12.70 -12.60
CA ASN A 63 9.00 13.64 -12.97
C ASN A 63 8.60 15.08 -12.67
N GLN A 64 9.31 15.72 -11.74
CA GLN A 64 9.14 17.13 -11.34
C GLN A 64 7.69 17.57 -11.06
N ASN A 65 6.81 16.63 -10.72
CA ASN A 65 5.39 16.93 -10.58
C ASN A 65 5.15 17.95 -9.46
N PRO A 66 4.56 19.11 -9.79
CA PRO A 66 4.30 20.15 -8.80
C PRO A 66 3.07 19.83 -7.93
N ARG A 67 2.22 18.87 -8.36
CA ARG A 67 1.05 18.44 -7.60
C ARG A 67 1.47 17.66 -6.36
N ALA A 68 0.68 17.82 -5.30
CA ALA A 68 0.80 17.07 -4.06
C ALA A 68 -0.50 16.28 -3.84
N GLY A 69 -0.44 15.26 -2.98
CA GLY A 69 -1.62 14.46 -2.66
C GLY A 69 -2.01 13.51 -3.78
N GLU A 70 -1.04 12.95 -4.50
CA GLU A 70 -1.27 11.86 -5.45
C GLU A 70 -0.70 10.54 -4.92
N GLY A 71 -1.19 9.45 -5.51
CA GLY A 71 -0.72 8.12 -5.17
C GLY A 71 -1.25 7.60 -3.85
N LEU A 72 -0.47 6.71 -3.26
CA LEU A 72 -0.97 5.76 -2.29
C LEU A 72 -1.43 6.41 -0.98
N ALA A 73 -0.72 7.45 -0.52
CA ALA A 73 -1.08 8.21 0.68
C ALA A 73 -2.43 8.95 0.56
N THR A 74 -2.93 9.15 -0.66
CA THR A 74 -4.25 9.73 -0.91
C THR A 74 -5.31 8.65 -1.09
N TRP A 75 -4.99 7.55 -1.78
CA TRP A 75 -5.94 6.45 -1.97
C TRP A 75 -6.45 5.88 -0.66
N VAL A 76 -5.57 5.70 0.33
CA VAL A 76 -5.93 5.17 1.65
C VAL A 76 -6.87 6.07 2.45
N GLN A 77 -6.93 7.38 2.16
CA GLN A 77 -7.82 8.31 2.87
C GLN A 77 -9.30 8.02 2.59
N GLN A 78 -9.60 7.30 1.51
CA GLN A 78 -10.94 6.82 1.21
C GLN A 78 -11.42 5.75 2.19
N ASN A 79 -10.51 5.15 2.98
CA ASN A 79 -10.80 4.15 4.01
C ASN A 79 -11.73 3.02 3.50
N ARG A 80 -11.46 2.52 2.29
CA ARG A 80 -12.25 1.47 1.64
C ARG A 80 -12.12 0.15 2.42
N PRO A 81 -13.18 -0.67 2.49
CA PRO A 81 -13.13 -1.96 3.17
C PRO A 81 -12.13 -2.93 2.52
N LEU A 82 -11.38 -3.65 3.35
CA LEU A 82 -10.33 -4.61 2.94
C LEU A 82 -10.70 -6.08 3.24
N GLU A 83 -11.73 -6.32 4.04
CA GLU A 83 -12.19 -7.66 4.37
C GLU A 83 -13.14 -8.15 3.28
N GLU A 84 -12.99 -9.42 2.85
CA GLU A 84 -13.80 -10.03 1.79
C GLU A 84 -13.76 -9.27 0.44
N THR A 85 -12.73 -8.46 0.19
CA THR A 85 -12.55 -7.69 -1.04
C THR A 85 -11.27 -8.09 -1.78
N ASP A 86 -11.19 -7.73 -3.06
CA ASP A 86 -9.94 -7.81 -3.81
C ASP A 86 -8.97 -6.73 -3.31
N ILE A 87 -7.75 -7.13 -2.92
CA ILE A 87 -6.77 -6.26 -2.27
C ILE A 87 -5.40 -6.35 -2.95
N VAL A 88 -4.65 -5.26 -2.83
CA VAL A 88 -3.25 -5.14 -3.25
C VAL A 88 -2.41 -4.74 -2.04
N LEU A 89 -1.23 -5.33 -1.86
CA LEU A 89 -0.22 -4.92 -0.88
C LEU A 89 0.96 -4.20 -1.53
#